data_AF-A0A7Y0D9U5-F1
#
_entry.id   AF-A0A7Y0D9U5-F1
#
_cell.length_a   1.000
_cell.length_b   1.000
_cell.length_c   1.000
_cell.angle_alpha   90.00
_cell.angle_beta   90.00
_cell.angle_gamma   90.00
#
_symmetry.space_group_name_H-M   'P 1'
#
loop_
_entity.id
_entity.type
_entity.pdbx_description
1 polymer ?
#
loop_
_entity_poly.entity_id
_entity_poly.type
_entity_poly.pdbx_seq_one_letter_code
_entity_poly.pdbx_strand_id
1 'polypeptide(L)'
;PGRAGARPVLGICVGMQVMFTAGDEHGVHTEGLGEWPGLVERLEAHVVPHMGWATVDAAEGSALFAGVDDQRFYFVHSYAAHSFPLSETVDRERFAAPLVTWADHGGPFVAAVENGPLAATQFHPEKSGDAGAQLLTNWVASLR
;
A
#
# COMPACT_ATOMS: atom_id res chain seq x y z
N PRO A 1 -7.28 -5.94 30.76
CA PRO A 1 -6.54 -6.65 29.69
C PRO A 1 -5.66 -5.67 28.89
N GLY A 2 -4.35 -5.66 29.15
CA GLY A 2 -3.43 -4.69 28.57
C GLY A 2 -3.30 -4.85 27.05
N ARG A 3 -3.44 -3.75 26.30
CA ARG A 3 -3.10 -3.69 24.88
C ARG A 3 -1.59 -3.83 24.75
N ALA A 4 -1.10 -5.00 24.38
CA ALA A 4 0.20 -5.12 23.70
C ALA A 4 0.00 -4.57 22.28
N GLY A 5 -0.02 -3.23 22.16
CA GLY A 5 -0.23 -2.54 20.88
C GLY A 5 0.94 -2.81 19.94
N ALA A 6 0.65 -3.33 18.76
CA ALA A 6 1.66 -3.54 17.73
C ALA A 6 2.41 -2.22 17.44
N ARG A 7 3.73 -2.30 17.32
CA ARG A 7 4.56 -1.13 17.02
C ARG A 7 4.21 -0.63 15.61
N PRO A 8 4.21 0.70 15.37
CA PRO A 8 4.00 1.22 14.03
C PRO A 8 5.03 0.70 13.03
N VAL A 9 4.58 0.31 11.83
CA VAL A 9 5.41 -0.22 10.74
C VAL A 9 5.01 0.46 9.43
N LEU A 10 5.99 0.86 8.63
CA LEU A 10 5.80 1.29 7.24
C LEU A 10 6.52 0.31 6.29
N GLY A 11 5.74 -0.46 5.53
CA GLY A 11 6.23 -1.31 4.44
C GLY A 11 6.42 -0.51 3.15
N ILE A 12 7.54 -0.67 2.45
CA ILE A 12 7.82 0.02 1.18
C ILE A 12 8.13 -1.00 0.10
N CYS A 13 7.45 -0.92 -1.05
CA CYS A 13 7.61 -1.79 -2.22
C CYS A 13 7.49 -3.28 -1.84
N VAL A 14 8.58 -4.05 -1.87
CA VAL A 14 8.58 -5.46 -1.40
C VAL A 14 8.11 -5.57 0.05
N GLY A 15 8.43 -4.57 0.90
CA GLY A 15 7.94 -4.51 2.28
C GLY A 15 6.42 -4.39 2.39
N MET A 16 5.74 -3.83 1.38
CA MET A 16 4.28 -3.88 1.27
C MET A 16 3.82 -5.27 0.82
N GLN A 17 4.47 -5.82 -0.20
CA GLN A 17 4.07 -7.08 -0.83
C GLN A 17 4.09 -8.25 0.17
N VAL A 18 5.10 -8.31 1.04
CA VAL A 18 5.19 -9.36 2.07
C VAL A 18 4.08 -9.29 3.11
N MET A 19 3.31 -8.20 3.21
CA MET A 19 2.17 -8.10 4.14
C MET A 19 0.95 -8.88 3.66
N PHE A 20 0.85 -9.17 2.36
CA PHE A 20 -0.22 -9.98 1.81
C PHE A 20 -0.05 -11.45 2.17
N THR A 21 -1.07 -12.26 1.89
CA THR A 21 -1.08 -13.68 2.24
C THR A 21 -0.06 -14.47 1.42
N ALA A 22 0.11 -14.12 0.14
CA ALA A 22 1.07 -14.76 -0.73
C ALA A 22 1.48 -13.86 -1.91
N GLY A 23 2.54 -14.27 -2.60
CA GLY A 23 2.92 -13.77 -3.92
C GLY A 23 3.15 -14.90 -4.91
N ASP A 24 2.86 -14.64 -6.18
CA ASP A 24 3.23 -15.50 -7.31
C ASP A 24 4.22 -14.77 -8.21
N GLU A 25 5.50 -15.16 -8.10
CA GLU A 25 6.56 -14.66 -8.95
C GLU A 25 7.04 -15.80 -9.87
N HIS A 26 6.75 -15.67 -11.17
CA HIS A 26 7.14 -16.65 -12.18
C HIS A 26 6.60 -18.07 -11.94
N GLY A 27 5.39 -18.20 -11.36
CA GLY A 27 4.77 -19.48 -11.03
C GLY A 27 5.27 -20.08 -9.72
N VAL A 28 6.14 -19.37 -8.99
CA VAL A 28 6.59 -19.77 -7.65
C VAL A 28 5.70 -19.08 -6.62
N HIS A 29 4.83 -19.88 -6.00
CA HIS A 29 3.98 -19.44 -4.91
C HIS A 29 4.79 -19.33 -3.62
N THR A 30 4.77 -18.15 -3.00
CA THR A 30 5.49 -17.86 -1.75
C THR A 30 4.52 -17.30 -0.71
N GLU A 31 4.55 -17.85 0.50
CA GLU A 31 3.77 -17.32 1.63
C GLU A 31 4.32 -15.97 2.11
N GLY A 32 3.42 -15.02 2.35
CA GLY A 32 3.72 -13.76 3.01
C GLY A 32 3.42 -13.82 4.51
N LEU A 33 3.41 -12.65 5.16
CA LEU A 33 3.10 -12.51 6.59
C LEU A 33 1.61 -12.69 6.89
N GLY A 34 0.74 -12.55 5.89
CA GLY A 34 -0.70 -12.76 6.05
C GLY A 34 -1.41 -11.70 6.90
N GLU A 35 -0.82 -10.50 7.03
CA GLU A 35 -1.48 -9.36 7.68
C GLU A 35 -2.71 -8.89 6.89
N TRP A 36 -2.65 -9.00 5.55
CA TRP A 36 -3.77 -8.73 4.66
C TRP A 36 -4.11 -9.94 3.77
N PRO A 37 -5.40 -10.25 3.56
CA PRO A 37 -5.81 -11.21 2.56
C PRO A 37 -5.47 -10.66 1.16
N GLY A 38 -5.02 -11.55 0.28
CA GLY A 38 -4.76 -11.20 -1.12
C GLY A 38 -3.48 -11.84 -1.65
N LEU A 39 -3.36 -11.78 -2.96
CA LEU A 39 -2.24 -12.33 -3.73
C LEU A 39 -1.53 -11.17 -4.43
N VAL A 40 -0.20 -11.15 -4.36
CA VAL A 40 0.65 -10.26 -5.15
C VAL A 40 1.02 -10.97 -6.44
N GLU A 41 0.59 -10.43 -7.57
CA GLU A 41 0.73 -11.06 -8.89
C GLU A 41 1.31 -10.08 -9.89
N ARG A 42 1.73 -10.60 -11.05
CA ARG A 42 2.30 -9.78 -12.12
C ARG A 42 1.25 -8.82 -12.66
N LEU A 43 1.64 -7.56 -12.86
CA LEU A 43 0.77 -6.55 -13.47
C LEU A 43 0.27 -7.00 -14.85
N GLU A 44 -1.04 -6.85 -15.07
CA GLU A 44 -1.72 -7.12 -16.35
C GLU A 44 -1.54 -5.96 -17.35
N ALA A 45 -0.30 -5.55 -17.61
CA ALA A 45 0.02 -4.41 -18.47
C ALA A 45 0.85 -4.80 -19.70
N HIS A 46 0.70 -4.05 -20.78
CA HIS A 46 1.52 -4.22 -21.98
C HIS A 46 3.00 -3.90 -21.75
N VAL A 47 3.30 -2.96 -20.85
CA VAL A 47 4.67 -2.53 -20.52
C VAL A 47 4.94 -2.83 -19.05
N VAL A 48 5.88 -3.73 -18.78
CA VAL A 48 6.27 -4.15 -17.42
C VAL A 48 7.80 -4.18 -17.34
N PRO A 49 8.44 -3.65 -16.27
CA PRO A 49 7.83 -3.12 -15.04
C PRO A 49 7.08 -1.80 -15.23
N HIS A 50 6.12 -1.53 -14.34
CA HIS A 50 5.64 -0.17 -14.10
C HIS A 50 6.80 0.62 -13.51
N MET A 51 7.38 1.52 -14.31
CA MET A 51 8.56 2.29 -13.94
C MET A 51 8.35 3.76 -14.31
N GLY A 52 8.27 4.61 -13.29
CA GLY A 52 8.10 6.04 -13.49
C GLY A 52 7.15 6.68 -12.49
N TRP A 53 6.68 7.88 -12.85
CA TRP A 53 5.86 8.72 -11.99
C TRP A 53 4.38 8.57 -12.32
N ALA A 54 3.59 8.09 -11.37
CA ALA A 54 2.14 7.94 -11.49
C ALA A 54 1.41 8.67 -10.35
N THR A 55 0.18 9.08 -10.61
CA THR A 55 -0.74 9.58 -9.57
C THR A 55 -1.36 8.41 -8.82
N VAL A 56 -2.01 8.71 -7.71
CA VAL A 56 -2.77 7.74 -6.93
C VAL A 56 -4.17 8.28 -6.64
N ASP A 57 -5.13 7.39 -6.48
CA ASP A 57 -6.46 7.69 -5.97
C ASP A 57 -6.45 7.42 -4.46
N ALA A 58 -6.05 8.45 -3.70
CA ALA A 58 -5.92 8.37 -2.25
C ALA A 58 -7.28 8.12 -1.58
N ALA A 59 -7.29 7.25 -0.56
CA ALA A 59 -8.48 7.03 0.25
C ALA A 59 -8.88 8.31 1.00
N GLU A 60 -10.19 8.58 1.04
CA GLU A 60 -10.72 9.69 1.82
C GLU A 60 -10.30 9.57 3.29
N GLY A 61 -9.78 10.67 3.86
CA GLY A 61 -9.30 10.71 5.24
C GLY A 61 -7.92 10.09 5.48
N SER A 62 -7.18 9.75 4.41
CA SER A 62 -5.79 9.28 4.53
C SER A 62 -4.91 10.29 5.26
N ALA A 63 -4.20 9.82 6.29
CA ALA A 63 -3.19 10.63 6.96
C ALA A 63 -1.91 10.70 6.11
N LEU A 64 -1.52 9.59 5.47
CA LEU A 64 -0.33 9.53 4.62
C LEU A 64 -0.36 10.58 3.50
N PHE A 65 -1.50 10.72 2.82
CA PHE A 65 -1.64 11.58 1.64
C PHE A 65 -2.12 13.00 1.94
N ALA A 66 -2.22 13.40 3.21
CA ALA A 66 -2.63 14.75 3.58
C ALA A 66 -1.75 15.83 2.91
N GLY A 67 -2.35 16.59 1.98
CA GLY A 67 -1.71 17.67 1.24
C GLY A 67 -0.81 17.22 0.07
N VAL A 68 -0.84 15.95 -0.31
CA VAL A 68 -0.06 15.38 -1.43
C VAL A 68 -0.83 14.35 -2.26
N ASP A 69 -2.16 14.30 -2.12
CA ASP A 69 -3.05 13.37 -2.82
C ASP A 69 -3.15 13.66 -4.33
N ASP A 70 -2.87 14.88 -4.77
CA ASP A 70 -2.82 15.29 -6.18
C ASP A 70 -1.43 15.16 -6.83
N GLN A 71 -0.44 14.67 -6.07
CA GLN A 71 0.95 14.58 -6.51
C GLN A 71 1.25 13.24 -7.21
N ARG A 72 2.45 13.15 -7.78
CA ARG A 72 2.97 11.93 -8.40
C ARG A 72 3.99 11.25 -7.51
N PHE A 73 3.98 9.93 -7.51
CA PHE A 73 4.92 9.08 -6.78
C PHE A 73 5.69 8.17 -7.74
N TYR A 74 6.91 7.80 -7.35
CA TYR A 74 7.81 7.00 -8.17
C TYR A 74 7.62 5.50 -7.91
N PHE A 75 7.16 4.79 -8.94
CA PHE A 75 6.97 3.35 -8.96
C PHE A 75 8.08 2.64 -9.73
N VAL A 76 8.44 1.44 -9.26
CA VAL A 76 9.33 0.51 -9.98
C VAL A 76 9.02 -0.92 -9.53
N HIS A 77 8.05 -1.56 -10.19
CA HIS A 77 7.61 -2.91 -9.83
C HIS A 77 6.99 -3.65 -11.03
N SER A 78 7.09 -4.98 -11.01
CA SER A 78 6.41 -5.86 -11.97
C SER A 78 5.20 -6.56 -11.38
N TYR A 79 5.08 -6.55 -10.04
CA TYR A 79 4.08 -7.28 -9.28
C TYR A 79 3.34 -6.32 -8.34
N ALA A 80 2.05 -6.56 -8.10
CA ALA A 80 1.22 -5.80 -7.18
C ALA A 80 0.01 -6.62 -6.71
N ALA A 81 -0.67 -6.16 -5.66
CA ALA A 81 -1.98 -6.68 -5.30
C ALA A 81 -3.06 -5.98 -6.15
N HIS A 82 -3.88 -6.76 -6.85
CA HIS A 82 -4.96 -6.25 -7.71
C HIS A 82 -6.31 -6.10 -7.00
N SER A 83 -6.42 -6.63 -5.78
CA SER A 83 -7.61 -6.58 -4.95
C SER A 83 -7.25 -6.36 -3.48
N PHE A 84 -8.22 -5.86 -2.69
CA PHE A 84 -8.06 -5.72 -1.25
C PHE A 84 -9.34 -6.16 -0.51
N PRO A 85 -9.57 -7.48 -0.36
CA PRO A 85 -10.85 -8.04 0.09
C PRO A 85 -11.25 -7.59 1.51
N LEU A 86 -10.28 -7.32 2.37
CA LEU A 86 -10.52 -6.93 3.76
C LEU A 86 -11.35 -5.65 3.87
N SER A 87 -11.24 -4.74 2.90
CA SER A 87 -12.01 -3.48 2.88
C SER A 87 -13.52 -3.68 2.69
N GLU A 88 -13.92 -4.83 2.14
CA GLU A 88 -15.30 -5.20 1.83
C GLU A 88 -15.98 -5.99 2.95
N THR A 89 -15.19 -6.74 3.74
CA THR A 89 -15.72 -7.67 4.74
C THR A 89 -15.69 -7.15 6.18
N VAL A 90 -15.06 -5.99 6.43
CA VAL A 90 -14.98 -5.40 7.77
C VAL A 90 -16.31 -4.76 8.17
N ASP A 91 -16.83 -5.15 9.33
CA ASP A 91 -17.94 -4.46 10.00
C ASP A 91 -17.46 -3.07 10.45
N ARG A 92 -17.80 -2.06 9.64
CA ARG A 92 -17.41 -0.66 9.84
C ARG A 92 -18.05 -0.02 11.08
N GLU A 93 -19.11 -0.61 11.63
CA GLU A 93 -19.72 -0.13 12.88
C GLU A 93 -18.89 -0.55 14.10
N ARG A 94 -18.09 -1.61 13.97
CA ARG A 94 -17.27 -2.17 15.06
C ARG A 94 -15.78 -1.89 14.93
N PHE A 95 -15.27 -1.77 13.71
CA PHE A 95 -13.84 -1.62 13.45
C PHE A 95 -13.59 -0.57 12.37
N ALA A 96 -12.50 0.17 12.52
CA ALA A 96 -12.02 1.04 11.45
C ALA A 96 -11.59 0.16 10.27
N ALA A 97 -12.22 0.37 9.11
CA ALA A 97 -11.80 -0.29 7.88
C ALA A 97 -10.43 0.24 7.44
N PRO A 98 -9.59 -0.59 6.81
CA PRO A 98 -8.36 -0.14 6.17
C PRO A 98 -8.65 0.95 5.14
N LEU A 99 -7.83 1.99 5.10
CA LEU A 99 -7.84 2.98 4.04
C LEU A 99 -6.94 2.46 2.91
N VAL A 100 -7.51 2.26 1.73
CA VAL A 100 -6.82 1.66 0.57
C VAL A 100 -6.72 2.69 -0.54
N THR A 101 -5.49 3.02 -0.91
CA THR A 101 -5.17 3.95 -1.99
C THR A 101 -4.80 3.15 -3.23
N TRP A 102 -5.36 3.53 -4.37
CA TRP A 102 -5.22 2.81 -5.63
C TRP A 102 -4.36 3.56 -6.64
N ALA A 103 -3.79 2.85 -7.60
CA ALA A 103 -3.24 3.41 -8.82
C ALA A 103 -3.59 2.50 -10.00
N ASP A 104 -3.42 3.00 -11.21
CA ASP A 104 -3.65 2.22 -12.44
C ASP A 104 -2.37 2.12 -13.26
N HIS A 105 -2.05 0.91 -13.71
CA HIS A 105 -1.08 0.67 -14.77
C HIS A 105 -1.50 -0.56 -15.58
N GLY A 106 -2.37 -0.35 -16.58
CA GLY A 106 -3.00 -1.43 -17.34
C GLY A 106 -4.19 -2.07 -16.63
N GLY A 107 -4.50 -1.58 -15.43
CA GLY A 107 -5.51 -2.07 -14.51
C GLY A 107 -5.22 -1.58 -13.09
N PRO A 108 -6.23 -1.60 -12.19
CA PRO A 108 -6.08 -1.12 -10.83
C PRO A 108 -5.16 -2.03 -10.00
N PHE A 109 -4.38 -1.41 -9.13
CA PHE A 109 -3.59 -2.10 -8.11
C PHE A 109 -3.49 -1.26 -6.84
N VAL A 110 -3.23 -1.94 -5.71
CA VAL A 110 -3.10 -1.28 -4.41
C VAL A 110 -1.77 -0.52 -4.36
N ALA A 111 -1.85 0.81 -4.28
CA ALA A 111 -0.69 1.70 -4.22
C ALA A 111 -0.25 2.00 -2.79
N ALA A 112 -1.19 2.04 -1.84
CA ALA A 112 -0.88 2.17 -0.41
C ALA A 112 -2.04 1.67 0.47
N VAL A 113 -1.73 1.33 1.72
CA VAL A 113 -2.69 0.90 2.73
C VAL A 113 -2.37 1.56 4.07
N GLU A 114 -3.38 2.07 4.76
CA GLU A 114 -3.33 2.43 6.18
C GLU A 114 -4.30 1.52 6.95
N ASN A 115 -3.76 0.66 7.81
CA ASN A 115 -4.53 -0.29 8.60
C ASN A 115 -4.02 -0.30 10.06
N GLY A 116 -4.53 0.66 10.85
CA GLY A 116 -4.10 0.84 12.24
C GLY A 116 -2.60 1.16 12.32
N PRO A 117 -1.79 0.39 13.08
CA PRO A 117 -0.35 0.62 13.19
C PRO A 117 0.46 0.19 11.96
N LEU A 118 -0.15 -0.54 11.01
CA LEU A 118 0.50 -1.00 9.79
C LEU A 118 0.13 -0.08 8.63
N ALA A 119 1.13 0.59 8.07
CA ALA A 119 1.03 1.35 6.84
C ALA A 119 1.93 0.73 5.77
N ALA A 120 1.59 0.86 4.50
CA ALA A 120 2.49 0.46 3.42
C ALA A 120 2.27 1.24 2.14
N THR A 121 3.31 1.30 1.29
CA THR A 121 3.30 1.94 -0.03
C THR A 121 3.98 1.02 -1.06
N GLN A 122 3.41 0.90 -2.25
CA GLN A 122 3.98 0.15 -3.37
C GLN A 122 5.03 0.99 -4.11
N PHE A 123 4.82 2.30 -4.18
CA PHE A 123 5.83 3.26 -4.65
C PHE A 123 6.94 3.46 -3.61
N HIS A 124 7.98 4.16 -4.03
CA HIS A 124 9.13 4.51 -3.20
C HIS A 124 9.02 5.96 -2.75
N PRO A 125 8.50 6.26 -1.54
CA PRO A 125 8.39 7.64 -1.07
C PRO A 125 9.76 8.32 -0.98
N GLU A 126 10.83 7.59 -0.67
CA GLU A 126 12.20 8.11 -0.64
C GLU A 126 12.74 8.51 -2.03
N LYS A 127 12.09 8.06 -3.11
CA LYS A 127 12.40 8.42 -4.50
C LYS A 127 11.38 9.37 -5.13
N SER A 128 10.37 9.78 -4.38
CA SER A 128 9.23 10.56 -4.87
C SER A 128 9.36 12.07 -4.61
N GLY A 129 10.58 12.57 -4.42
CA GLY A 129 10.85 14.00 -4.23
C GLY A 129 10.13 14.59 -3.01
N ASP A 130 9.67 15.83 -3.13
CA ASP A 130 9.00 16.56 -2.05
C ASP A 130 7.69 15.91 -1.62
N ALA A 131 6.92 15.36 -2.57
CA ALA A 131 5.68 14.63 -2.26
C ALA A 131 5.95 13.40 -1.37
N GLY A 132 7.01 12.65 -1.69
CA GLY A 132 7.45 11.52 -0.89
C GLY A 132 7.98 11.93 0.49
N ALA A 133 8.75 13.02 0.58
CA ALA A 133 9.24 13.54 1.85
C ALA A 133 8.10 14.02 2.77
N GLN A 134 7.08 14.65 2.19
CA GLN A 134 5.88 15.06 2.91
C GLN A 134 5.07 13.84 3.38
N LEU A 135 4.90 12.81 2.55
CA LEU A 135 4.24 11.57 2.97
C LEU A 135 4.96 10.89 4.16
N LEU A 136 6.29 10.83 4.13
CA LEU A 136 7.07 10.29 5.26
C LEU A 136 6.92 11.16 6.52
N THR A 137 6.84 12.48 6.35
CA THR A 137 6.57 13.42 7.45
C THR A 137 5.19 13.18 8.05
N ASN A 138 4.17 12.98 7.20
CA ASN A 138 2.81 12.65 7.62
C ASN A 138 2.77 11.34 8.42
N TRP A 139 3.46 10.30 7.95
CA TRP A 139 3.57 9.04 8.68
C TRP A 139 4.24 9.21 10.05
N VAL A 140 5.38 9.91 10.12
CA VAL A 140 6.06 10.16 11.41
C VAL A 140 5.18 10.97 12.36
N ALA A 141 4.40 11.93 11.84
CA ALA A 141 3.49 12.73 12.65
C ALA A 141 2.32 11.89 13.21
N SER A 142 1.87 10.84 12.51
CA SER A 142 0.81 9.95 12.98
C SER A 142 1.26 8.96 14.06
N LEU A 143 2.57 8.89 14.38
CA LEU A 143 3.12 8.00 15.41
C LEU A 143 2.99 8.55 16.85
N ARG A 144 2.48 9.78 17.00
CA ARG A 144 2.42 10.52 18.26
C ARG A 144 1.15 10.25 19.07
#